data_AF-A0A1G3FUP9-F1
#
_entry.id   AF-A0A1G3FUP9-F1
#
_cell.length_a   1.000
_cell.length_b   1.000
_cell.length_c   1.000
_cell.angle_alpha   90.00
_cell.angle_beta   90.00
_cell.angle_gamma   90.00
#
_symmetry.space_group_name_H-M   'P 1'
#
loop_
_entity.id
_entity.type
_entity.pdbx_description
1 polymer ?
#
loop_
_entity_poly.entity_id
_entity_poly.type
_entity_poly.pdbx_seq_one_letter_code
_entity_poly.pdbx_strand_id
1 'polypeptide(L)'
;MVTLKVGVADPDEMKARTMRIARGEEKPAPGDPQIWFASMESFARLLSGANRDMLRIIHEQEPRSLEELAQITGRATPNLSRTLKSMINYGLVRMEKGEGTKRVPKLNCDRVELVLPLIERRNKKGERE
;
A
#
# COMPACT_ATOMS: atom_id res chain seq x y z
N MET A 1 6.92 -14.17 -6.16
CA MET A 1 6.03 -13.54 -5.18
C MET A 1 6.65 -12.26 -4.68
N VAL A 2 6.00 -11.13 -4.91
CA VAL A 2 6.46 -9.81 -4.44
C VAL A 2 5.60 -9.41 -3.25
N THR A 3 6.24 -9.30 -2.08
CA THR A 3 5.56 -8.96 -0.81
C THR A 3 5.80 -7.51 -0.43
N LEU A 4 4.72 -6.77 -0.22
CA LEU A 4 4.75 -5.41 0.30
C LEU A 4 4.51 -5.44 1.82
N LYS A 5 5.49 -4.94 2.58
CA LYS A 5 5.35 -4.79 4.05
C LYS A 5 4.80 -3.42 4.38
N VAL A 6 3.72 -3.39 5.12
CA VAL A 6 3.02 -2.15 5.49
C VAL A 6 2.90 -2.04 7.00
N GLY A 7 2.93 -0.81 7.50
CA GLY A 7 2.80 -0.49 8.92
C GLY A 7 1.68 0.51 9.13
N VAL A 8 1.29 0.69 10.38
CA VAL A 8 0.36 1.74 10.79
C VAL A 8 1.08 2.57 11.84
N ALA A 9 1.16 3.89 11.60
CA ALA A 9 1.73 4.86 12.53
C ALA A 9 1.13 6.23 12.26
N ASP A 10 1.15 7.09 13.28
CA ASP A 10 0.72 8.48 13.13
C ASP A 10 1.60 9.23 12.12
N PRO A 11 1.02 10.14 11.31
CA PRO A 11 1.78 10.90 10.31
C PRO A 11 2.96 11.67 10.89
N ASP A 12 2.81 12.22 12.10
CA ASP A 12 3.87 12.97 12.78
C ASP A 12 5.02 12.07 13.22
N GLU A 13 4.71 10.86 13.71
CA GLU A 13 5.72 9.86 14.03
C GLU A 13 6.49 9.42 12.78
N MET A 14 5.78 9.24 11.66
CA MET A 14 6.41 8.90 10.38
C MET A 14 7.34 9.99 9.87
N LYS A 15 6.92 11.24 10.00
CA LYS A 15 7.75 12.40 9.66
C LYS A 15 9.00 12.43 10.54
N ALA A 16 8.85 12.25 11.85
CA ALA A 16 9.97 12.21 12.79
C ALA A 16 10.94 11.06 12.46
N ARG A 17 10.41 9.86 12.18
CA ARG A 17 11.20 8.69 11.78
C ARG A 17 11.98 8.93 10.50
N THR A 18 11.32 9.49 9.48
CA THR A 18 11.97 9.83 8.20
C THR A 18 13.12 10.82 8.42
N MET A 19 12.93 11.81 9.29
CA MET A 19 13.99 12.77 9.64
C MET A 19 15.15 12.11 10.39
N ARG A 20 14.90 11.18 11.32
CA ARG A 20 15.95 10.43 12.01
C ARG A 20 16.75 9.54 11.06
N ILE A 21 16.08 8.89 10.10
CA ILE A 21 16.75 8.08 9.07
C ILE A 21 17.62 8.97 8.18
N ALA A 22 17.10 10.11 7.73
CA ALA A 22 17.87 11.06 6.92
C ALA A 22 19.10 11.61 7.65
N ARG A 23 19.03 11.74 8.98
CA ARG A 23 20.15 12.13 9.85
C ARG A 23 21.10 10.98 10.20
N GLY A 24 20.77 9.74 9.85
CA GLY A 24 21.55 8.55 10.19
C GLY A 24 21.40 8.07 11.65
N GLU A 25 20.48 8.67 12.41
CA GLU A 25 20.20 8.31 13.82
C GLU A 25 19.42 6.99 13.95
N GLU A 26 18.70 6.62 12.89
CA GLU A 26 17.93 5.38 12.79
C GLU A 26 18.21 4.72 11.44
N LYS A 27 18.34 3.38 11.41
CA LYS A 27 18.47 2.61 10.16
C LYS A 27 17.30 1.64 10.06
N PRO A 28 16.59 1.58 8.91
CA PRO A 28 15.53 0.60 8.72
C PRO A 28 16.06 -0.82 8.93
N ALA A 29 15.37 -1.58 9.78
CA ALA A 29 15.71 -2.96 10.05
C ALA A 29 15.16 -3.88 8.96
N PRO A 30 15.77 -5.08 8.76
CA PRO A 30 15.18 -6.11 7.92
C PRO A 30 13.78 -6.48 8.45
N GLY A 31 12.76 -6.19 7.64
CA GLY A 31 11.37 -6.46 7.99
C GLY A 31 10.55 -5.25 8.43
N ASP A 32 11.15 -4.06 8.50
CA ASP A 32 10.39 -2.83 8.68
C ASP A 32 9.38 -2.62 7.54
N PRO A 33 8.24 -1.96 7.84
CA PRO A 33 7.35 -1.49 6.81
C PRO A 33 8.05 -0.63 5.77
N GLN A 34 7.75 -0.91 4.50
CA GLN A 34 8.16 -0.08 3.37
C GLN A 34 7.23 1.11 3.20
N ILE A 35 5.96 0.92 3.55
CA ILE A 35 4.89 1.91 3.38
C ILE A 35 4.06 1.97 4.66
N TRP A 36 3.59 3.17 5.01
CA TRP A 36 2.89 3.43 6.26
C TRP A 36 1.49 4.00 6.02
N PHE A 37 0.52 3.43 6.73
CA PHE A 37 -0.85 3.93 6.79
C PHE A 37 -1.00 4.81 8.02
N ALA A 38 -1.78 5.89 7.89
CA ALA A 38 -2.07 6.80 9.00
C ALA A 38 -2.94 6.15 10.08
N SER A 39 -3.74 5.14 9.72
CA SER A 39 -4.58 4.40 10.67
C SER A 39 -4.91 3.00 10.19
N MET A 40 -5.28 2.12 11.13
CA MET A 40 -5.75 0.77 10.82
C MET A 40 -7.04 0.80 9.99
N GLU A 41 -7.91 1.79 10.21
CA GLU A 41 -9.15 1.96 9.45
C GLU A 41 -8.86 2.28 7.98
N SER A 42 -7.85 3.14 7.74
CA SER A 42 -7.42 3.46 6.38
C SER A 42 -6.87 2.24 5.65
N PHE A 43 -6.09 1.41 6.34
CA PHE A 43 -5.61 0.12 5.84
C PHE A 43 -6.77 -0.84 5.52
N ALA A 44 -7.67 -1.05 6.48
CA ALA A 44 -8.81 -1.95 6.34
C ALA A 44 -9.76 -1.52 5.20
N ARG A 45 -9.98 -0.21 5.03
CA ARG A 45 -10.78 0.32 3.93
C ARG A 45 -10.13 0.06 2.57
N LEU A 46 -8.82 0.26 2.45
CA LEU A 46 -8.10 0.05 1.20
C LEU A 46 -8.10 -1.43 0.79
N LEU A 47 -7.85 -2.33 1.74
CA LEU A 47 -7.82 -3.78 1.53
C LEU A 47 -9.12 -4.49 1.94
N SER A 48 -10.25 -3.78 1.85
CA SER A 48 -11.57 -4.36 2.02
C SER A 48 -11.82 -5.53 1.05
N GLY A 49 -12.76 -6.41 1.38
CA GLY A 49 -13.10 -7.58 0.54
C GLY A 49 -13.35 -7.21 -0.92
N ALA A 50 -14.21 -6.21 -1.17
CA ALA A 50 -14.52 -5.75 -2.52
C ALA A 50 -13.29 -5.23 -3.30
N ASN A 51 -12.35 -4.58 -2.60
CA ASN A 51 -11.12 -4.10 -3.23
C ASN A 51 -10.12 -5.23 -3.48
N ARG A 52 -10.06 -6.24 -2.59
CA ARG A 52 -9.25 -7.45 -2.81
C ARG A 52 -9.78 -8.28 -3.97
N ASP A 53 -11.10 -8.38 -4.11
CA ASP A 53 -11.73 -9.03 -5.27
C ASP A 53 -11.43 -8.28 -6.57
N MET A 54 -11.48 -6.94 -6.55
CA MET A 54 -11.05 -6.12 -7.69
C MET A 54 -9.57 -6.36 -8.04
N LEU A 55 -8.67 -6.42 -7.06
CA LEU A 55 -7.25 -6.72 -7.29
C LEU A 55 -7.05 -8.12 -7.90
N ARG A 56 -7.82 -9.11 -7.44
CA ARG A 56 -7.82 -10.46 -8.02
C ARG A 56 -8.27 -10.43 -9.48
N ILE A 57 -9.35 -9.71 -9.80
CA ILE A 57 -9.82 -9.52 -11.18
C ILE A 57 -8.75 -8.87 -12.06
N ILE A 58 -8.07 -7.84 -11.56
CA ILE A 58 -6.99 -7.18 -12.31
C ILE A 58 -5.87 -8.16 -12.64
N HIS A 59 -5.53 -9.07 -11.72
CA HIS A 59 -4.50 -10.08 -11.92
C HIS A 59 -4.94 -11.20 -12.88
N GLU A 60 -6.15 -11.74 -12.70
CA GLU A 60 -6.63 -12.91 -13.44
C GLU A 60 -7.09 -12.58 -14.85
N GLN A 61 -7.77 -11.43 -15.02
CA GLN A 61 -8.42 -11.07 -16.29
C GLN A 61 -7.68 -10.00 -17.08
N GLU A 62 -6.68 -9.35 -16.46
CA GLU A 62 -5.81 -8.35 -17.10
C GLU A 62 -6.57 -7.32 -17.97
N PRO A 63 -7.54 -6.57 -17.40
CA PRO A 63 -8.38 -5.67 -18.16
C PRO A 63 -7.56 -4.61 -18.93
N ARG A 64 -7.94 -4.37 -20.19
CA ARG A 64 -7.29 -3.48 -21.15
C ARG A 64 -7.70 -2.02 -20.99
N SER A 65 -8.67 -1.71 -20.12
CA SER A 65 -8.96 -0.34 -19.71
C SER A 65 -9.66 -0.26 -18.35
N LEU A 66 -9.76 0.96 -17.81
CA LEU A 66 -10.55 1.24 -16.62
C LEU A 66 -12.05 0.99 -16.86
N GLU A 67 -12.54 1.18 -18.08
CA GLU A 67 -13.95 0.96 -18.43
C GLU A 67 -14.27 -0.53 -18.47
N GLU A 68 -13.35 -1.35 -19.01
CA GLU A 68 -13.50 -2.80 -18.98
C GLU A 68 -13.47 -3.34 -17.55
N LEU A 69 -12.55 -2.84 -16.71
CA LEU A 69 -12.55 -3.18 -15.29
C LEU A 69 -13.88 -2.78 -14.62
N ALA A 70 -14.45 -1.63 -14.97
CA ALA A 70 -15.75 -1.19 -14.47
C ALA A 70 -16.89 -2.13 -14.88
N GLN A 71 -16.88 -2.62 -16.12
CA GLN A 71 -17.85 -3.60 -16.61
C GLN A 71 -17.73 -4.93 -15.87
N ILE A 72 -16.52 -5.46 -15.73
CA ILE A 72 -16.28 -6.76 -15.05
C ILE A 72 -16.66 -6.67 -13.57
N THR A 73 -16.29 -5.58 -12.89
CA THR A 73 -16.56 -5.40 -11.46
C THR A 73 -17.97 -4.89 -11.15
N GLY A 74 -18.72 -4.41 -12.14
CA GLY A 74 -20.00 -3.72 -11.96
C GLY A 74 -19.90 -2.40 -11.19
N ARG A 75 -18.71 -1.81 -11.07
CA ARG A 75 -18.46 -0.60 -10.28
C ARG A 75 -18.35 0.62 -11.18
N ALA A 76 -18.84 1.77 -10.70
CA ALA A 76 -18.72 3.03 -11.44
C ALA A 76 -17.24 3.45 -11.60
N THR A 77 -16.87 3.85 -12.82
CA THR A 77 -15.52 4.30 -13.23
C THR A 77 -14.90 5.35 -12.28
N PRO A 78 -15.62 6.41 -11.83
CA PRO A 78 -15.05 7.39 -10.92
C PRO A 78 -14.64 6.80 -9.56
N ASN A 79 -15.36 5.77 -9.07
CA ASN A 79 -15.05 5.11 -7.81
C ASN A 79 -13.81 4.21 -7.93
N LEU A 80 -13.67 3.51 -9.05
CA LEU A 80 -12.47 2.73 -9.35
C LEU A 80 -11.25 3.63 -9.50
N SER A 81 -11.38 4.74 -10.22
CA SER A 81 -10.30 5.71 -10.40
C SER A 81 -9.75 6.22 -9.07
N ARG A 82 -10.63 6.63 -8.13
CA ARG A 82 -10.22 7.06 -6.79
C ARG A 82 -9.52 5.94 -6.01
N THR A 83 -10.07 4.73 -6.06
CA THR A 83 -9.51 3.56 -5.36
C THR A 83 -8.13 3.19 -5.91
N LEU A 84 -7.99 3.11 -7.24
CA LEU A 84 -6.73 2.81 -7.90
C LEU A 84 -5.69 3.89 -7.63
N LYS A 85 -6.08 5.17 -7.62
CA LYS A 85 -5.18 6.27 -7.25
C LYS A 85 -4.61 6.07 -5.84
N SER A 86 -5.45 5.71 -4.87
CA SER A 86 -4.97 5.35 -3.53
C SER A 86 -4.02 4.15 -3.56
N MET A 87 -4.38 3.07 -4.27
CA MET A 87 -3.55 1.87 -4.38
C MET A 87 -2.19 2.13 -5.05
N ILE A 88 -2.11 3.06 -6.00
CA ILE A 88 -0.86 3.51 -6.61
C ILE A 88 0.02 4.23 -5.60
N ASN A 89 -0.57 5.14 -4.80
CA ASN A 89 0.16 5.85 -3.75
C ASN A 89 0.75 4.89 -2.70
N TYR A 90 0.04 3.80 -2.40
CA TYR A 90 0.49 2.73 -1.51
C TYR A 90 1.29 1.64 -2.23
N GLY A 91 1.66 1.82 -3.50
CA GLY A 91 2.52 0.88 -4.23
C GLY A 91 1.91 -0.48 -4.53
N LEU A 92 0.60 -0.67 -4.33
CA LEU A 92 -0.11 -1.93 -4.59
C LEU A 92 -0.32 -2.16 -6.10
N VAL A 93 -0.58 -1.08 -6.83
CA VAL A 93 -0.93 -1.08 -8.25
C VAL A 93 -0.07 -0.05 -8.98
N ARG A 94 0.22 -0.29 -10.26
CA ARG A 94 0.73 0.72 -11.19
C ARG A 94 -0.20 0.84 -12.40
N MET A 95 -0.15 2.00 -13.05
CA MET A 95 -0.81 2.19 -14.34
C MET A 95 0.23 2.07 -15.45
N GLU A 96 0.00 1.17 -16.40
CA GLU A 96 0.82 1.04 -17.60
C GLU A 96 0.10 1.63 -18.81
N LYS A 97 0.86 1.89 -19.88
CA LYS A 97 0.30 2.33 -21.15
C LYS A 97 -0.37 1.13 -21.82
N GLY A 98 -1.66 1.24 -22.11
CA GLY A 98 -2.41 0.25 -22.87
C GLY A 98 -2.43 0.59 -24.36
N GLU A 99 -3.35 -0.03 -25.10
CA GLU A 99 -3.57 0.27 -26.51
C GLU A 99 -4.03 1.72 -26.69
N GLY A 100 -3.34 2.47 -27.56
CA GLY A 100 -3.63 3.88 -27.83
C GLY A 100 -3.34 4.80 -26.64
N THR A 101 -4.37 5.53 -26.20
CA THR A 101 -4.32 6.48 -25.06
C THR A 101 -4.80 5.87 -23.73
N LYS A 102 -5.22 4.60 -23.75
CA LYS A 102 -5.76 3.92 -22.57
C LYS A 102 -4.67 3.61 -21.55
N ARG A 103 -5.05 3.53 -20.27
CA ARG A 103 -4.18 3.08 -19.19
C ARG A 103 -4.74 1.81 -18.56
N VAL A 104 -3.86 0.86 -18.29
CA VAL A 104 -4.21 -0.43 -17.71
C VAL A 104 -3.66 -0.55 -16.30
N PRO A 105 -4.46 -0.99 -15.31
CA PRO A 105 -3.95 -1.27 -13.97
C PRO A 105 -3.21 -2.61 -13.96
N LYS A 106 -2.06 -2.66 -13.30
CA LYS A 106 -1.29 -3.90 -13.03
C LYS A 106 -0.88 -3.96 -11.56
N LEU A 107 -0.89 -5.16 -10.98
CA LEU A 107 -0.42 -5.36 -9.61
C LEU A 107 1.10 -5.22 -9.55
N ASN A 108 1.58 -4.49 -8.55
CA ASN A 108 3.00 -4.41 -8.21
C ASN A 108 3.42 -5.48 -7.20
N CYS A 109 2.48 -5.98 -6.41
CA CYS A 109 2.70 -7.01 -5.40
C CYS A 109 1.55 -8.02 -5.41
N ASP A 110 1.85 -9.25 -5.02
CA ASP A 110 0.88 -10.36 -4.90
C ASP A 110 0.57 -10.72 -3.44
N ARG A 111 1.32 -10.13 -2.49
CA ARG A 111 1.11 -10.27 -1.04
C ARG A 111 1.31 -8.95 -0.32
N VAL A 112 0.47 -8.71 0.68
CA VAL A 112 0.63 -7.62 1.66
C VAL A 112 0.79 -8.21 3.06
N GLU A 113 1.79 -7.76 3.80
CA GLU A 113 2.02 -8.11 5.20
C GLU A 113 1.89 -6.87 6.07
N LEU A 114 0.97 -6.91 7.05
CA LEU A 114 0.85 -5.87 8.07
C LEU A 114 1.83 -6.15 9.21
N VAL A 115 2.78 -5.25 9.40
CA VAL A 115 3.73 -5.26 10.51
C VAL A 115 3.23 -4.24 11.52
N LEU A 116 2.59 -4.75 12.58
CA LEU A 116 2.02 -3.94 13.66
C LEU A 116 2.50 -4.49 15.02
N PRO A 117 3.56 -3.90 15.62
CA PRO A 117 4.00 -4.31 16.94
C PRO A 117 2.94 -3.93 17.99
N LEU A 118 2.47 -4.91 18.76
CA LEU A 118 1.52 -4.67 19.86
C LEU A 118 2.21 -4.24 21.16
N ILE A 119 3.53 -4.41 21.22
CA ILE A 119 4.35 -4.05 22.36
C ILE A 119 5.53 -3.28 21.79
N GLU A 120 5.75 -2.06 22.29
CA GLU A 120 6.97 -1.33 21.97
C GLU A 120 8.17 -2.13 22.46
N ARG A 121 9.13 -2.39 21.58
CA ARG A 121 10.44 -2.85 22.04
C ARG A 121 11.00 -1.71 22.89
N ARG A 122 11.01 -1.89 24.21
CA ARG A 122 11.70 -1.01 25.16
C ARG A 122 13.09 -0.75 24.58
N ASN A 123 13.31 0.47 24.09
CA ASN A 123 14.62 0.89 23.62
C ASN A 123 15.52 0.90 24.86
N LYS A 124 16.30 -0.17 25.06
CA LYS A 124 17.44 -0.15 25.97
C LYS A 124 18.50 0.78 25.38
N LYS A 125 18.35 2.08 25.62
CA LYS A 125 19.41 3.06 25.38
C LYS A 125 19.32 4.14 26.45
N GLY A 126 20.02 3.92 27.57
CA GLY A 126 20.15 4.94 28.61
C GLY A 126 20.47 4.48 30.04
N GLU A 127 20.67 3.19 30.34
CA GLU A 127 21.44 2.82 31.55
C GLU A 127 22.93 2.98 31.20
N ARG A 128 23.46 4.16 31.49
CA ARG A 128 24.87 4.33 31.83
C ARG A 128 24.90 5.17 33.11
N GLU A 129 25.23 4.47 34.20
CA GLU A 129 25.69 5.02 35.48
C GLU A 129 26.81 6.06 35.29
#